data_AF-A0A9E4WAI6-F1
#
_entry.id   AF-A0A9E4WAI6-F1
#
_cell.length_a   1.000
_cell.length_b   1.000
_cell.length_c   1.000
_cell.angle_alpha   90.00
_cell.angle_beta   90.00
_cell.angle_gamma   90.00
#
_symmetry.space_group_name_H-M   'P 1'
#
loop_
_entity.id
_entity.type
_entity.pdbx_description
1 polymer ?
#
loop_
_entity_poly.entity_id
_entity_poly.type
_entity_poly.pdbx_seq_one_letter_code
_entity_poly.pdbx_strand_id
1 'polypeptide(L)'
;MKRVLILVSALLALIVTLAACGGETVTVVVTATPETPQTAAPRELTALVGSGRDTEAIIAFLPSMLTVRAGDTITWKLDSDEIHTVSFLSGADLPGFAIPVPGGGPTDLMLNPAVAFGTRVPGAPVEVYSGTGMVNSG
;
A
#
# COMPACT_ATOMS: atom_id res chain seq x y z
N MET A 1 67.02 -37.11 10.60
CA MET A 1 65.91 -36.19 10.27
C MET A 1 64.59 -36.93 10.37
N LYS A 2 63.80 -36.66 11.44
CA LYS A 2 62.33 -36.74 11.53
C LYS A 2 61.90 -36.91 13.00
N ARG A 3 61.23 -35.87 13.52
CA ARG A 3 60.09 -35.89 14.48
C ARG A 3 60.48 -36.29 15.91
N VAL A 4 60.86 -35.38 16.81
CA VAL A 4 60.03 -34.38 17.51
C VAL A 4 58.68 -34.97 17.93
N LEU A 5 58.56 -35.42 19.18
CA LEU A 5 57.57 -34.97 20.18
C LEU A 5 57.74 -35.84 21.45
N ILE A 6 57.85 -35.21 22.62
CA ILE A 6 57.47 -35.61 23.99
C ILE A 6 58.42 -34.83 24.94
N LEU A 7 57.99 -33.62 25.31
CA LEU A 7 58.44 -32.86 26.47
C LEU A 7 57.29 -32.98 27.49
N VAL A 8 57.50 -33.55 28.69
CA VAL A 8 57.82 -32.83 29.94
C VAL A 8 56.82 -31.67 30.14
N SER A 9 55.89 -31.67 31.09
CA SER A 9 56.05 -31.48 32.54
C SER A 9 54.61 -31.37 33.11
N ALA A 10 54.22 -32.13 34.13
CA ALA A 10 54.20 -31.67 35.52
C ALA A 10 53.39 -30.39 35.80
N LEU A 11 52.43 -30.54 36.73
CA LEU A 11 52.10 -29.63 37.84
C LEU A 11 50.70 -28.97 37.82
N LEU A 12 50.10 -28.98 39.02
CA LEU A 12 48.99 -28.15 39.53
C LEU A 12 47.57 -28.70 39.27
N ALA A 13 47.06 -29.60 40.10
CA ALA A 13 46.45 -29.35 41.41
C ALA A 13 45.14 -28.52 41.37
N LEU A 14 44.08 -29.18 41.85
CA LEU A 14 43.00 -28.61 42.68
C LEU A 14 42.00 -27.63 42.04
N ILE A 15 40.86 -28.14 41.57
CA ILE A 15 39.57 -27.43 41.58
C ILE A 15 38.47 -28.48 41.86
N VAL A 16 38.19 -28.72 43.15
CA VAL A 16 36.98 -28.27 43.88
C VAL A 16 35.69 -28.91 43.35
N THR A 17 35.20 -29.88 44.13
CA THR A 17 33.88 -30.49 44.06
C THR A 17 32.78 -29.47 44.34
N LEU A 18 31.89 -29.20 43.38
CA LEU A 18 30.65 -28.44 43.61
C LEU A 18 29.41 -29.31 43.34
N ALA A 19 28.68 -29.53 44.43
CA ALA A 19 27.22 -29.63 44.54
C ALA A 19 26.45 -30.39 43.44
N ALA A 20 26.12 -31.64 43.75
CA ALA A 20 24.98 -32.33 43.16
C ALA A 20 23.67 -31.66 43.63
N CYS A 21 23.18 -30.68 42.87
CA CYS A 21 21.77 -30.32 42.86
C CYS A 21 21.20 -30.81 41.53
N GLY A 22 20.41 -31.88 41.58
CA GLY A 22 19.64 -32.37 40.44
C GLY A 22 18.61 -31.31 40.04
N GLY A 23 18.99 -30.42 39.13
CA GLY A 23 18.05 -29.54 38.44
C GLY A 23 17.34 -30.35 37.37
N GLU A 24 16.13 -30.80 37.69
CA GLU A 24 15.22 -31.40 36.71
C GLU A 24 14.89 -30.32 35.68
N THR A 25 15.27 -30.56 34.43
CA THR A 25 14.99 -29.64 33.33
C THR A 25 13.52 -29.74 32.98
N VAL A 26 12.70 -28.89 33.60
CA VAL A 26 11.29 -28.74 33.24
C VAL A 26 11.21 -28.12 31.85
N THR A 27 11.02 -28.96 30.85
CA THR A 27 10.74 -28.54 29.47
C THR A 27 9.29 -28.08 29.41
N VAL A 28 9.07 -26.76 29.45
CA VAL A 28 7.76 -26.18 29.19
C VAL A 28 7.48 -26.31 27.69
N VAL A 29 6.74 -27.34 27.30
CA VAL A 29 6.19 -27.46 25.95
C VAL A 29 5.05 -26.45 25.83
N VAL A 30 5.37 -25.24 25.36
CA VAL A 30 4.35 -24.26 24.97
C VAL A 30 3.68 -24.79 23.71
N THR A 31 2.51 -25.41 23.89
CA THR A 31 1.65 -25.77 22.77
C THR A 31 1.03 -24.48 22.26
N ALA A 32 1.55 -23.95 21.15
CA ALA A 32 0.97 -22.77 20.50
C ALA A 32 -0.42 -23.15 19.96
N THR A 33 -1.46 -22.60 20.56
CA THR A 33 -2.81 -22.63 19.98
C THR A 33 -2.74 -21.93 18.62
N PRO A 34 -3.26 -22.51 17.53
CA PRO A 34 -3.32 -21.80 16.26
C PRO A 34 -4.17 -20.53 16.46
N GLU A 35 -3.52 -19.36 16.36
CA GLU A 35 -4.23 -18.09 16.32
C GLU A 35 -5.05 -18.04 15.04
N THR A 36 -6.38 -17.96 15.18
CA THR A 36 -7.26 -17.58 14.07
C THR A 36 -6.75 -16.24 13.53
N PRO A 37 -6.48 -16.09 12.22
CA PRO A 37 -6.03 -14.82 11.67
C PRO A 37 -7.01 -13.72 12.05
N GLN A 38 -6.61 -12.85 12.99
CA GLN A 38 -7.45 -11.73 13.38
C GLN A 38 -7.48 -10.75 12.21
N THR A 39 -8.65 -10.61 11.59
CA THR A 39 -8.86 -9.60 10.55
C THR A 39 -8.53 -8.23 11.15
N ALA A 40 -7.51 -7.57 10.62
CA ALA A 40 -7.11 -6.25 11.08
C ALA A 40 -8.26 -5.25 10.87
N ALA A 41 -8.40 -4.30 11.80
CA ALA A 41 -9.43 -3.27 11.71
C ALA A 41 -9.31 -2.42 10.42
N PRO A 42 -10.43 -1.93 9.86
CA PRO A 42 -10.45 -0.96 8.77
C PRO A 42 -9.53 0.24 8.99
N ARG A 43 -8.92 0.75 7.90
CA ARG A 43 -8.12 1.98 7.89
C ARG A 43 -8.80 3.07 7.10
N GLU A 44 -8.54 4.29 7.51
CA GLU A 44 -8.75 5.49 6.71
C GLU A 44 -7.42 5.84 6.01
N LEU A 45 -7.42 5.88 4.68
CA LEU A 45 -6.25 6.16 3.86
C LEU A 45 -6.49 7.43 3.05
N THR A 46 -5.44 8.22 2.83
CA THR A 46 -5.48 9.37 1.92
C THR A 46 -4.54 9.13 0.75
N ALA A 47 -5.03 9.36 -0.45
CA ALA A 47 -4.23 9.39 -1.67
C ALA A 47 -4.40 10.75 -2.35
N LEU A 48 -3.32 11.34 -2.83
CA LEU A 48 -3.37 12.60 -3.55
C LEU A 48 -3.70 12.35 -5.02
N VAL A 49 -4.49 13.28 -5.57
CA VAL A 49 -4.83 13.35 -6.99
C VAL A 49 -4.28 14.68 -7.48
N GLY A 50 -3.05 14.65 -8.01
CA GLY A 50 -2.30 15.86 -8.28
C GLY A 50 -1.78 16.55 -7.02
N SER A 51 -0.73 17.35 -7.20
CA SER A 51 -0.20 18.25 -6.18
C SER A 51 0.50 19.43 -6.83
N GLY A 52 0.54 20.59 -6.19
CA GLY A 52 1.32 21.72 -6.69
C GLY A 52 0.59 23.05 -6.56
N ARG A 53 1.34 24.13 -6.63
CA ARG A 53 0.85 25.51 -6.52
C ARG A 53 1.63 26.41 -7.47
N ASP A 54 1.00 27.47 -7.94
CA ASP A 54 1.61 28.50 -8.78
C ASP A 54 2.29 27.93 -10.05
N THR A 55 3.63 27.81 -10.04
CA THR A 55 4.43 27.35 -11.18
C THR A 55 4.86 25.89 -11.07
N GLU A 56 4.43 25.17 -10.03
CA GLU A 56 4.76 23.78 -9.80
C GLU A 56 3.52 22.89 -9.99
N ALA A 57 3.65 21.83 -10.79
CA ALA A 57 2.58 20.88 -11.03
C ALA A 57 3.12 19.44 -11.00
N ILE A 58 2.52 18.62 -10.15
CA ILE A 58 2.74 17.18 -10.07
C ILE A 58 1.49 16.50 -10.62
N ILE A 59 1.62 15.96 -11.84
CA ILE A 59 0.54 15.31 -12.58
C ILE A 59 0.59 13.80 -12.29
N ALA A 60 0.26 13.42 -11.06
CA ALA A 60 0.33 12.04 -10.61
C ALA A 60 -0.67 11.73 -9.48
N PHE A 61 -1.00 10.45 -9.35
CA PHE A 61 -1.56 9.90 -8.12
C PHE A 61 -0.42 9.60 -7.14
N LEU A 62 -0.58 10.00 -5.87
CA LEU A 62 0.44 9.80 -4.83
C LEU A 62 -0.16 9.09 -3.59
N PRO A 63 0.48 8.01 -3.09
CA PRO A 63 1.57 7.28 -3.75
C PRO A 63 1.10 6.65 -5.07
N SER A 64 2.05 6.34 -5.97
CA SER A 64 1.74 5.70 -7.25
C SER A 64 1.18 4.28 -7.10
N MET A 65 1.37 3.67 -5.93
CA MET A 65 0.79 2.38 -5.55
C MET A 65 0.31 2.44 -4.11
N LEU A 66 -0.96 2.08 -3.89
CA LEU A 66 -1.57 1.99 -2.57
C LEU A 66 -2.11 0.58 -2.36
N THR A 67 -1.64 -0.10 -1.32
CA THR A 67 -2.19 -1.41 -0.92
C THR A 67 -3.34 -1.21 0.05
N VAL A 68 -4.53 -1.64 -0.37
CA VAL A 68 -5.79 -1.50 0.38
C VAL A 68 -6.27 -2.87 0.83
N ARG A 69 -6.99 -2.91 1.95
CA ARG A 69 -7.61 -4.11 2.48
C ARG A 69 -9.12 -3.98 2.35
N ALA A 70 -9.82 -5.12 2.30
CA ALA A 70 -11.27 -5.12 2.38
C ALA A 70 -11.71 -4.38 3.65
N GLY A 71 -12.61 -3.40 3.48
CA GLY A 71 -13.11 -2.55 4.56
C GLY A 71 -12.34 -1.24 4.77
N ASP A 72 -11.17 -1.03 4.14
CA ASP A 72 -10.50 0.27 4.19
C ASP A 72 -11.33 1.34 3.43
N THR A 73 -11.26 2.58 3.92
CA THR A 73 -11.79 3.77 3.26
C THR A 73 -10.64 4.55 2.63
N ILE A 74 -10.81 5.04 1.40
CA ILE A 74 -9.83 5.86 0.71
C ILE A 74 -10.42 7.24 0.45
N THR A 75 -9.77 8.28 0.95
CA THR A 75 -10.03 9.66 0.59
C THR A 75 -9.06 10.08 -0.50
N TRP A 76 -9.59 10.37 -1.69
CA TRP A 76 -8.84 11.03 -2.76
C TRP A 76 -8.83 12.53 -2.52
N LYS A 77 -7.66 13.12 -2.32
CA LYS A 77 -7.50 14.54 -2.04
C LYS A 77 -6.85 15.25 -3.22
N LEU A 78 -7.55 16.22 -3.80
CA LEU A 78 -6.97 17.18 -4.73
C LEU A 78 -6.11 18.19 -3.94
N ASP A 79 -4.81 18.22 -4.19
CA ASP A 79 -3.88 19.18 -3.56
C ASP A 79 -3.13 20.02 -4.59
N SER A 80 -3.81 20.35 -5.69
CA SER A 80 -3.29 21.06 -6.85
C SER A 80 -4.13 22.29 -7.18
N ASP A 81 -3.55 23.25 -7.89
CA ASP A 81 -4.30 24.32 -8.58
C ASP A 81 -4.84 23.83 -9.95
N GLU A 82 -4.26 22.75 -10.48
CA GLU A 82 -4.72 22.08 -11.71
C GLU A 82 -5.92 21.16 -11.43
N ILE A 83 -6.80 21.02 -12.42
CA ILE A 83 -7.92 20.09 -12.35
C ILE A 83 -7.46 18.64 -12.47
N HIS A 84 -8.03 17.76 -11.65
CA HIS A 84 -7.83 16.33 -11.78
C HIS A 84 -9.10 15.59 -11.39
N THR A 85 -9.24 14.37 -11.92
CA THR A 85 -10.33 13.47 -11.56
C THR A 85 -9.81 12.09 -11.15
N VAL A 86 -10.68 11.33 -10.50
CA VAL A 86 -10.48 9.91 -10.23
C VAL A 86 -11.42 9.12 -11.12
N SER A 87 -10.85 8.28 -11.98
CA SER A 87 -11.62 7.44 -12.90
C SER A 87 -11.27 5.97 -12.74
N PHE A 88 -12.29 5.12 -12.69
CA PHE A 88 -12.13 3.67 -12.83
C PHE A 88 -12.61 3.29 -14.22
N LEU A 89 -11.72 2.76 -15.07
CA LEU A 89 -12.00 2.58 -16.49
C LEU A 89 -12.66 1.23 -16.85
N SER A 90 -12.68 0.26 -15.93
CA SER A 90 -13.15 -1.11 -16.21
C SER A 90 -12.45 -1.77 -17.43
N GLY A 91 -11.18 -1.42 -17.67
CA GLY A 91 -10.41 -1.93 -18.81
C GLY A 91 -10.67 -1.22 -20.15
N ALA A 92 -11.52 -0.20 -20.18
CA ALA A 92 -11.65 0.68 -21.34
C ALA A 92 -10.45 1.63 -21.48
N ASP A 93 -10.28 2.20 -22.67
CA ASP A 93 -9.29 3.26 -22.91
C ASP A 93 -9.65 4.53 -22.13
N LEU A 94 -8.62 5.28 -21.73
CA LEU A 94 -8.81 6.59 -21.12
C LEU A 94 -9.47 7.53 -22.15
N PRO A 95 -10.63 8.15 -21.84
CA PRO A 95 -11.22 9.12 -22.73
C PRO A 95 -10.29 10.32 -22.93
N GLY A 96 -10.29 10.89 -24.13
CA GLY A 96 -9.53 12.10 -24.40
C GLY A 96 -9.99 13.25 -23.51
N PHE A 97 -9.05 14.06 -23.03
CA PHE A 97 -9.34 15.24 -22.20
C PHE A 97 -10.21 16.27 -22.93
N ALA A 98 -9.94 16.50 -24.22
CA ALA A 98 -10.73 17.38 -25.07
C ALA A 98 -11.28 16.64 -26.29
N ILE A 99 -12.45 17.06 -26.76
CA ILE A 99 -13.14 16.53 -27.95
C ILE A 99 -13.60 17.69 -28.85
N PRO A 100 -13.84 17.45 -30.15
CA PRO A 100 -14.39 18.47 -31.04
C PRO A 100 -15.74 18.99 -30.57
N VAL A 101 -15.99 20.28 -30.78
CA VAL A 101 -17.30 20.88 -30.51
C VAL A 101 -18.31 20.42 -31.56
N PRO A 102 -19.45 19.80 -31.18
CA PRO A 102 -20.49 19.45 -32.13
C PRO A 102 -21.01 20.68 -32.89
N GLY A 103 -20.88 20.67 -34.22
CA GLY A 103 -21.25 21.81 -35.08
C GLY A 103 -20.26 22.98 -35.07
N GLY A 104 -19.11 22.85 -34.39
CA GLY A 104 -18.05 23.86 -34.39
C GLY A 104 -17.13 23.77 -35.61
N GLY A 105 -16.13 24.66 -35.64
CA GLY A 105 -15.06 24.65 -36.63
C GLY A 105 -14.07 23.49 -36.45
N PRO A 106 -13.16 23.27 -37.41
CA PRO A 106 -12.24 22.12 -37.42
C PRO A 106 -11.22 22.11 -36.27
N THR A 107 -11.06 23.22 -35.56
CA THR A 107 -10.13 23.38 -34.43
C THR A 107 -10.85 23.66 -33.12
N ASP A 108 -12.19 23.73 -33.12
CA ASP A 108 -12.95 24.05 -31.92
C ASP A 108 -13.03 22.81 -31.04
N LEU A 109 -12.48 22.92 -29.83
CA LEU A 109 -12.46 21.85 -28.84
C LEU A 109 -13.26 22.26 -27.60
N MET A 110 -13.92 21.28 -27.00
CA MET A 110 -14.48 21.37 -25.66
C MET A 110 -13.80 20.35 -24.75
N LEU A 111 -13.80 20.64 -23.45
CA LEU A 111 -13.47 19.64 -22.43
C LEU A 111 -14.46 18.49 -22.56
N ASN A 112 -13.96 17.25 -22.58
CA ASN A 112 -14.80 16.08 -22.74
C ASN A 112 -15.73 15.94 -21.53
N PRO A 113 -17.07 16.03 -21.70
CA PRO A 113 -18.00 15.95 -20.59
C PRO A 113 -17.89 14.63 -19.81
N ALA A 114 -17.44 13.56 -20.45
CA ALA A 114 -17.25 12.25 -19.81
C ALA A 114 -16.12 12.24 -18.76
N VAL A 115 -15.17 13.19 -18.82
CA VAL A 115 -14.10 13.34 -17.81
C VAL A 115 -14.30 14.58 -16.95
N ALA A 116 -15.01 15.60 -17.43
CA ALA A 116 -15.24 16.86 -16.73
C ALA A 116 -16.29 16.78 -15.62
N PHE A 117 -17.20 15.80 -15.70
CA PHE A 117 -18.32 15.69 -14.79
C PHE A 117 -18.37 14.32 -14.15
N GLY A 118 -18.77 14.30 -12.88
CA GLY A 118 -18.93 13.07 -12.14
C GLY A 118 -20.05 12.22 -12.73
N THR A 119 -19.82 10.90 -12.84
CA THR A 119 -20.85 9.97 -13.30
C THR A 119 -22.00 9.84 -12.30
N ARG A 120 -21.70 10.10 -11.02
CA ARG A 120 -22.69 10.11 -9.94
C ARG A 120 -23.48 11.41 -9.93
N VAL A 121 -24.80 11.29 -10.02
CA VAL A 121 -25.70 12.44 -9.91
C VAL A 121 -25.59 13.09 -8.52
N PRO A 122 -25.50 14.43 -8.43
CA PRO A 122 -25.53 15.13 -7.15
C PRO A 122 -26.76 14.73 -6.31
N GLY A 123 -26.53 14.35 -5.05
CA GLY A 123 -27.60 13.92 -4.14
C GLY A 123 -28.11 12.48 -4.32
N ALA A 124 -27.60 11.72 -5.29
CA ALA A 124 -27.88 10.28 -5.38
C ALA A 124 -27.39 9.52 -4.13
N PRO A 125 -27.76 8.24 -3.93
CA PRO A 125 -27.14 7.38 -2.91
C PRO A 125 -25.66 7.11 -3.18
N VAL A 126 -24.92 6.61 -2.19
CA VAL A 126 -23.54 6.11 -2.41
C VAL A 126 -23.61 4.94 -3.41
N GLU A 127 -22.77 4.98 -4.44
CA GLU A 127 -22.73 3.95 -5.48
C GLU A 127 -21.84 2.79 -5.04
N VAL A 128 -22.26 1.56 -5.34
CA VAL A 128 -21.41 0.38 -5.26
C VAL A 128 -20.91 0.09 -6.66
N TYR A 129 -19.63 0.32 -6.90
CA TYR A 129 -19.03 0.05 -8.19
C TYR A 129 -18.90 -1.45 -8.43
N SER A 130 -19.55 -1.96 -9.48
CA SER A 130 -19.57 -3.39 -9.84
C SER A 130 -18.31 -3.88 -10.56
N GLY A 131 -17.35 -2.99 -10.81
CA GLY A 131 -16.19 -3.28 -11.65
C GLY A 131 -16.46 -3.21 -13.15
N THR A 132 -17.69 -2.84 -13.56
CA THR A 132 -18.12 -2.75 -14.95
C THR A 132 -18.45 -1.31 -15.35
N GLY A 133 -18.01 -0.89 -16.53
CA GLY A 133 -18.25 0.46 -17.04
C GLY A 133 -17.37 1.50 -16.37
N MET A 134 -17.24 2.67 -17.00
CA MET A 134 -16.42 3.75 -16.44
C MET A 134 -17.20 4.53 -15.37
N VAL A 135 -16.54 4.85 -14.25
CA VAL A 135 -17.01 5.84 -13.27
C VAL A 135 -15.95 6.92 -13.09
N ASN A 136 -16.38 8.17 -12.96
CA ASN A 136 -15.52 9.36 -12.86
C ASN A 136 -16.00 10.26 -11.72
N SER A 137 -15.07 10.91 -11.01
CA SER A 137 -15.39 11.86 -9.92
C SER A 137 -15.94 13.20 -10.41
N GLY A 138 -15.62 13.58 -11.66
CA GLY A 138 -15.73 14.96 -12.11
C GLY A 138 -14.55 15.79 -11.66
#